data_AF-A0A1Z4IIE4-F1
#
_entry.id   AF-A0A1Z4IIE4-F1
#
_cell.length_a   1.000
_cell.length_b   1.000
_cell.length_c   1.000
_cell.angle_alpha   90.00
_cell.angle_beta   90.00
_cell.angle_gamma   90.00
#
_symmetry.space_group_name_H-M   'P 1'
#
loop_
_entity.id
_entity.type
_entity.pdbx_description
1 polymer ?
#
loop_
_entity_poly.entity_id
_entity_poly.type
_entity_poly.pdbx_seq_one_letter_code
_entity_poly.pdbx_strand_id
1 'polypeptide(L)'
;MPVDAKLYYVLIASPGDVKEEREIIREEIHRWNSIHTRNMKIILQSVGWETDATPDLKERGQAVINRQLVDTCDMLIGAFWTRLGTPTPEAESGTVEEIERAAKEGKRCIVYFSDKEISLSGIDYKQYERLQEYKQVLNKRGLTNNYKTLEEFRERVFRHITMAVQDIVREEIERRSAEKEAKITEQAIGLSVQSVQTFQNVDISFESLADAQVSVKKLLESKFGIQDMEDTKEKEIAKIQTVLNSPELASLFNQQPTTESISAITQIIETATTPSMYALAAVGKYGNDSSSDWLEIVGDWVERLSTRKLESGYSWVSYIKTYPGLLLLYALGISALRANNINFLREVTERQIYVREYDSEFSLLSLIHPAYVFYNDTSKLIEPGFSRNYTPVSDHLNTLIKNLLYPNEEQSRYLDCFDLFEFLISLKGIQVCNDYAYFGSFTWRNDTTRFIIKSIQSAALRQGKYGIAISDLMNGEINLINTAKKYDEFAEKIRWDFGRSAPNYVSLLIQLAKEGKKVSSYRELINILDRKS
;
A
#
# COMPACT_ATOMS: atom_id res chain seq x y z
N MET A 1 28.18 -13.99 30.32
CA MET A 1 28.09 -13.98 28.84
C MET A 1 26.75 -13.36 28.45
N PRO A 2 26.68 -12.60 27.34
CA PRO A 2 25.42 -12.05 26.85
C PRO A 2 24.44 -13.17 26.46
N VAL A 3 23.13 -12.90 26.53
CA VAL A 3 22.06 -13.83 26.17
C VAL A 3 21.23 -13.18 25.07
N ASP A 4 21.06 -13.88 23.95
CA ASP A 4 20.15 -13.46 22.88
C ASP A 4 18.69 -13.74 23.30
N ALA A 5 17.85 -12.72 23.25
CA ALA A 5 16.43 -12.81 23.62
C ALA A 5 15.56 -12.00 22.63
N LYS A 6 14.33 -12.46 22.41
CA LYS A 6 13.31 -11.73 21.65
C LYS A 6 12.67 -10.67 22.54
N LEU A 7 12.54 -9.44 22.03
CA LEU A 7 11.87 -8.33 22.71
C LEU A 7 10.43 -8.21 22.20
N TYR A 8 9.47 -8.08 23.10
CA TYR A 8 8.07 -7.78 22.79
C TYR A 8 7.63 -6.52 23.52
N TYR A 9 7.04 -5.57 22.80
CA TYR A 9 6.49 -4.34 23.33
C TYR A 9 5.06 -4.54 23.82
N VAL A 10 4.82 -4.18 25.09
CA VAL A 10 3.53 -4.30 25.77
C VAL A 10 2.98 -2.91 26.08
N LEU A 11 2.00 -2.46 25.31
CA LEU A 11 1.35 -1.18 25.50
C LEU A 11 0.38 -1.21 26.68
N ILE A 12 0.50 -0.25 27.59
CA ILE A 12 -0.42 -0.05 28.70
C ILE A 12 -1.41 1.06 28.34
N ALA A 13 -2.65 0.67 28.08
CA ALA A 13 -3.74 1.57 27.72
C ALA A 13 -4.65 1.81 28.93
N SER A 14 -4.77 3.05 29.40
CA SER A 14 -5.68 3.34 30.50
C SER A 14 -6.10 4.80 30.60
N PRO A 15 -7.28 5.09 31.17
CA PRO A 15 -7.63 6.44 31.60
C PRO A 15 -6.78 6.87 32.82
N GLY A 16 -6.89 8.15 33.18
CA GLY A 16 -6.07 8.76 34.25
C GLY A 16 -6.41 8.34 35.69
N ASP A 17 -7.56 7.70 35.94
CA ASP A 17 -8.03 7.30 37.28
C ASP A 17 -7.50 5.93 37.76
N VAL A 18 -6.67 5.26 36.96
CA VAL A 18 -6.12 3.91 37.27
C VAL A 18 -4.59 3.90 37.30
N LYS A 19 -4.00 4.90 37.96
CA LYS A 19 -2.54 5.05 38.04
C LYS A 19 -1.88 3.86 38.74
N GLU A 20 -2.48 3.36 39.82
CA GLU A 20 -1.95 2.22 40.59
C GLU A 20 -1.89 0.95 39.75
N GLU A 21 -2.93 0.71 38.95
CA GLU A 21 -3.02 -0.41 38.03
C GLU A 21 -1.91 -0.35 36.98
N ARG A 22 -1.64 0.82 36.40
CA ARG A 22 -0.55 0.98 35.42
C ARG A 22 0.80 0.61 36.01
N GLU A 23 1.08 1.06 37.24
CA GLU A 23 2.33 0.70 37.92
C GLU A 23 2.40 -0.80 38.21
N ILE A 24 1.30 -1.41 38.65
CA ILE A 24 1.25 -2.87 38.86
C ILE A 24 1.54 -3.62 37.56
N ILE A 25 1.00 -3.18 36.41
CA ILE A 25 1.29 -3.82 35.12
C ILE A 25 2.80 -3.75 34.82
N ARG A 26 3.44 -2.60 35.02
CA ARG A 26 4.89 -2.45 34.80
C ARG A 26 5.70 -3.32 35.76
N GLU A 27 5.33 -3.34 37.03
CA GLU A 27 5.98 -4.17 38.06
C GLU A 27 5.86 -5.66 37.73
N GLU A 28 4.69 -6.13 37.31
CA GLU A 28 4.48 -7.54 36.97
C GLU A 28 5.17 -7.92 35.67
N ILE A 29 5.29 -7.02 34.69
CA ILE A 29 6.13 -7.22 33.49
C ILE A 29 7.61 -7.36 33.90
N HIS A 30 8.10 -6.49 34.77
CA HIS A 30 9.47 -6.58 35.29
C HIS A 30 9.67 -7.90 36.07
N ARG A 31 8.72 -8.27 36.94
CA ARG A 31 8.76 -9.53 37.68
C ARG A 31 8.74 -10.73 36.75
N TRP A 32 7.94 -10.67 35.68
CA TRP A 32 7.90 -11.72 34.69
C TRP A 32 9.25 -11.89 34.00
N ASN A 33 9.89 -10.80 33.58
CA ASN A 33 11.22 -10.82 32.97
C ASN A 33 12.27 -11.42 33.92
N SER A 34 12.27 -11.03 35.20
CA SER A 34 13.26 -11.53 36.16
C SER A 34 13.19 -13.04 36.38
N ILE A 35 11.99 -13.62 36.26
CA ILE A 35 11.74 -15.06 36.42
C ILE A 35 11.99 -15.83 35.10
N HIS A 36 11.53 -15.29 33.97
CA HIS A 36 11.40 -16.08 32.75
C HIS A 36 12.45 -15.81 31.68
N THR A 37 13.09 -14.63 31.65
CA THR A 37 13.95 -14.22 30.52
C THR A 37 15.09 -15.21 30.25
N ARG A 38 15.72 -15.76 31.28
CA ARG A 38 16.83 -16.74 31.09
C ARG A 38 16.38 -18.04 30.43
N ASN A 39 15.21 -18.55 30.82
CA ASN A 39 14.73 -19.84 30.37
C ASN A 39 13.96 -19.75 29.05
N MET A 40 13.17 -18.69 28.89
CA MET A 40 12.33 -18.47 27.70
C MET A 40 13.03 -17.69 26.60
N LYS A 41 14.12 -16.97 26.90
CA LYS A 41 14.80 -16.03 25.97
C LYS A 41 13.83 -15.00 25.38
N ILE A 42 12.92 -14.51 26.23
CA ILE A 42 11.93 -13.50 25.91
C ILE A 42 12.05 -12.37 26.93
N ILE A 43 11.94 -11.14 26.45
CA ILE A 43 11.91 -9.92 27.24
C ILE A 43 10.64 -9.17 26.85
N LEU A 44 9.89 -8.72 27.84
CA LEU A 44 8.72 -7.86 27.69
C LEU A 44 9.11 -6.42 28.05
N GLN A 45 8.85 -5.47 27.16
CA GLN A 45 9.08 -4.04 27.40
C GLN A 45 7.74 -3.34 27.53
N SER A 46 7.41 -2.87 28.74
CA SER A 46 6.22 -2.04 28.94
C SER A 46 6.42 -0.67 28.30
N VAL A 47 5.43 -0.20 27.54
CA VAL A 47 5.38 1.15 26.96
C VAL A 47 4.05 1.83 27.27
N GLY A 48 4.05 3.16 27.40
CA GLY A 48 2.86 3.95 27.64
C GLY A 48 3.03 5.42 27.30
N TRP A 49 1.91 6.13 27.09
CA TRP A 49 1.94 7.50 26.58
C TRP A 49 2.71 8.50 27.48
N GLU A 50 2.72 8.30 28.81
CA GLU A 50 3.42 9.20 29.74
C GLU A 50 4.94 9.08 29.68
N THR A 51 5.43 7.90 29.30
CA THR A 51 6.85 7.54 29.40
C THR A 51 7.53 7.46 28.04
N ASP A 52 6.77 7.12 26.99
CA ASP A 52 7.34 6.73 25.71
C ASP A 52 6.76 7.53 24.53
N ALA A 53 5.70 8.33 24.73
CA ALA A 53 5.24 9.24 23.69
C ALA A 53 6.11 10.52 23.66
N THR A 54 6.58 10.88 22.47
CA THR A 54 7.32 12.13 22.25
C THR A 54 6.36 13.20 21.70
N PRO A 55 6.36 14.42 22.27
CA PRO A 55 5.55 15.52 21.74
C PRO A 55 5.82 15.74 20.25
N ASP A 56 4.77 15.67 19.45
CA ASP A 56 4.83 15.90 18.00
C ASP A 56 3.64 16.79 17.60
N LEU A 57 3.93 17.91 16.94
CA LEU A 57 2.92 18.88 16.50
C LEU A 57 2.46 18.64 15.05
N LYS A 58 2.99 17.60 14.38
CA LYS A 58 2.62 17.27 13.00
C LYS A 58 1.18 16.74 12.86
N GLU A 59 0.63 16.17 13.94
CA GLU A 59 -0.69 15.54 13.93
C GLU A 59 -1.45 15.85 15.24
N ARG A 60 -2.75 15.51 15.28
CA ARG A 60 -3.58 15.67 16.49
C ARG A 60 -3.13 14.70 17.58
N GLY A 61 -3.25 15.11 18.85
CA GLY A 61 -2.64 14.43 20.00
C GLY A 61 -2.78 12.89 20.06
N GLN A 62 -4.00 12.34 19.96
CA GLN A 62 -4.19 10.89 20.02
C GLN A 62 -3.58 10.15 18.82
N ALA A 63 -3.58 10.76 17.62
CA ALA A 63 -2.99 10.17 16.43
C ALA A 63 -1.48 9.96 16.58
N VAL A 64 -0.79 10.91 17.23
CA VAL A 64 0.63 10.78 17.57
C VAL A 64 0.89 9.58 18.48
N ILE A 65 0.05 9.42 19.52
CA ILE A 65 0.14 8.29 20.46
C ILE A 65 -0.08 6.97 19.73
N ASN A 66 -1.09 6.89 18.86
CA ASN A 66 -1.37 5.68 18.09
C ASN A 66 -0.19 5.29 17.20
N ARG A 67 0.32 6.23 16.40
CA ARG A 67 1.44 6.00 15.48
C ARG A 67 2.72 5.59 16.23
N GLN A 68 3.00 6.22 17.37
CA GLN A 68 4.23 5.95 18.13
C GLN A 68 4.16 4.66 18.94
N LEU A 69 3.00 4.31 19.51
CA LEU A 69 2.89 3.28 20.54
C LEU A 69 1.92 2.15 20.20
N VAL A 70 0.76 2.45 19.59
CA VAL A 70 -0.23 1.42 19.27
C VAL A 70 0.25 0.59 18.09
N ASP A 71 0.64 1.24 17.00
CA ASP A 71 1.05 0.61 15.74
C ASP A 71 2.31 -0.25 15.90
N THR A 72 3.17 0.09 16.86
CA THR A 72 4.47 -0.56 17.08
C THR A 72 4.47 -1.60 18.21
N CYS A 73 3.40 -1.72 19.00
CA CYS A 73 3.34 -2.72 20.08
C CYS A 73 2.98 -4.13 19.59
N ASP A 74 3.39 -5.16 20.33
CA ASP A 74 3.05 -6.56 20.05
C ASP A 74 1.82 -7.03 20.86
N MET A 75 1.62 -6.44 22.03
CA MET A 75 0.53 -6.75 22.94
C MET A 75 0.00 -5.48 23.62
N LEU A 76 -1.28 -5.49 23.98
CA LEU A 76 -1.92 -4.40 24.71
C LEU A 76 -2.53 -4.91 26.02
N ILE A 77 -2.31 -4.17 27.10
CA ILE A 77 -2.99 -4.37 28.39
C ILE A 77 -3.80 -3.12 28.72
N GLY A 78 -5.12 -3.27 28.75
CA GLY A 78 -6.08 -2.22 29.06
C GLY A 78 -6.59 -2.30 30.50
N ALA A 79 -6.73 -1.18 31.20
CA ALA A 79 -7.35 -1.16 32.53
C ALA A 79 -8.34 0.02 32.67
N PHE A 80 -9.51 -0.25 33.25
CA PHE A 80 -10.55 0.73 33.53
C PHE A 80 -11.07 0.62 34.96
N TRP A 81 -11.53 1.74 35.53
CA TRP A 81 -12.25 1.75 36.81
C TRP A 81 -13.57 2.51 36.76
N THR A 82 -13.57 3.84 36.91
CA THR A 82 -14.81 4.64 36.93
C THR A 82 -15.01 5.49 35.69
N ARG A 83 -13.95 5.67 34.89
CA ARG A 83 -13.95 6.53 33.72
C ARG A 83 -13.67 5.74 32.45
N LEU A 84 -14.31 6.13 31.36
CA LEU A 84 -13.95 5.67 30.01
C LEU A 84 -12.83 6.54 29.43
N GLY A 85 -12.85 7.84 29.74
CA GLY A 85 -11.90 8.83 29.25
C GLY A 85 -12.55 9.93 28.41
N THR A 86 -11.71 10.77 27.81
CA THR A 86 -12.15 11.89 26.96
C THR A 86 -12.33 11.42 25.54
N PRO A 87 -13.50 11.69 24.89
CA PRO A 87 -13.72 11.36 23.49
C PRO A 87 -12.63 11.93 22.58
N THR A 88 -12.30 11.16 21.56
CA THR A 88 -11.42 11.56 20.46
C THR A 88 -12.29 11.78 19.21
N PRO A 89 -11.71 12.28 18.11
CA PRO A 89 -12.46 12.37 16.85
C PRO A 89 -12.96 11.02 16.32
N GLU A 90 -12.30 9.92 16.69
CA GLU A 90 -12.53 8.59 16.11
C GLU A 90 -13.14 7.58 17.09
N ALA A 91 -13.10 7.85 18.40
CA ALA A 91 -13.57 6.92 19.41
C ALA A 91 -14.15 7.60 20.65
N GLU A 92 -14.83 6.79 21.46
CA GLU A 92 -15.43 7.24 22.72
C GLU A 92 -14.40 7.67 23.78
N SER A 93 -13.17 7.18 23.68
CA SER A 93 -12.03 7.73 24.38
C SER A 93 -10.71 7.34 23.72
N GLY A 94 -9.61 7.99 24.10
CA GLY A 94 -8.26 7.61 23.64
C GLY A 94 -7.91 6.15 23.95
N THR A 95 -8.22 5.67 25.16
CA THR A 95 -8.00 4.26 25.54
C THR A 95 -8.87 3.30 24.72
N VAL A 96 -10.10 3.69 24.40
CA VAL A 96 -10.95 2.89 23.50
C VAL A 96 -10.35 2.84 22.10
N GLU A 97 -9.87 3.97 21.58
CA GLU A 97 -9.20 4.05 20.27
C GLU A 97 -7.99 3.12 20.21
N GLU A 98 -7.15 3.14 21.24
CA GLU A 98 -5.95 2.29 21.37
C GLU A 98 -6.33 0.79 21.36
N ILE A 99 -7.34 0.38 22.15
CA ILE A 99 -7.80 -1.02 22.23
C ILE A 99 -8.41 -1.48 20.91
N GLU A 100 -9.30 -0.70 20.32
CA GLU A 100 -9.99 -1.06 19.08
C GLU A 100 -9.02 -1.14 17.90
N ARG A 101 -8.05 -0.24 17.83
CA ARG A 101 -7.00 -0.25 16.81
C ARG A 101 -6.08 -1.46 16.94
N ALA A 102 -5.56 -1.72 18.14
CA ALA A 102 -4.74 -2.90 18.39
C ALA A 102 -5.49 -4.22 18.10
N ALA A 103 -6.76 -4.31 18.51
CA ALA A 103 -7.59 -5.49 18.24
C ALA A 103 -7.85 -5.68 16.73
N LYS A 104 -8.06 -4.59 15.98
CA LYS A 104 -8.23 -4.62 14.52
C LYS A 104 -6.98 -5.12 13.79
N GLU A 105 -5.80 -4.80 14.30
CA GLU A 105 -4.50 -5.29 13.81
C GLU A 105 -4.19 -6.74 14.25
N GLY A 106 -5.13 -7.41 14.92
CA GLY A 106 -4.95 -8.79 15.39
C GLY A 106 -4.03 -8.93 16.61
N LYS A 107 -3.65 -7.82 17.25
CA LYS A 107 -2.78 -7.83 18.44
C LYS A 107 -3.51 -8.39 19.65
N ARG A 108 -2.77 -9.08 20.51
CA ARG A 108 -3.36 -9.66 21.73
C ARG A 108 -3.66 -8.55 22.74
N CYS A 109 -4.96 -8.33 22.98
CA CYS A 109 -5.46 -7.32 23.90
C CYS A 109 -6.01 -7.98 25.19
N ILE A 110 -5.49 -7.60 26.36
CA ILE A 110 -5.94 -8.08 27.67
C ILE A 110 -6.57 -6.89 28.40
N VAL A 111 -7.90 -6.88 28.54
CA VAL A 111 -8.63 -5.74 29.11
C VAL A 111 -9.24 -6.07 30.47
N TYR A 112 -8.99 -5.21 31.46
CA TYR A 112 -9.45 -5.33 32.83
C TYR A 112 -10.42 -4.23 33.25
N PHE A 113 -11.42 -4.61 34.06
CA PHE A 113 -12.36 -3.69 34.70
C PHE A 113 -12.30 -3.83 36.22
N SER A 114 -12.10 -2.72 36.91
CA SER A 114 -12.10 -2.66 38.37
C SER A 114 -13.52 -2.68 38.92
N ASP A 115 -13.78 -3.63 39.82
CA ASP A 115 -14.99 -3.73 40.63
C ASP A 115 -14.71 -3.26 42.09
N LYS A 116 -13.65 -2.45 42.31
CA LYS A 116 -13.37 -1.79 43.61
C LYS A 116 -14.60 -0.99 44.07
N GLU A 117 -14.88 -0.98 45.38
CA GLU A 117 -15.99 -0.19 45.94
C GLU A 117 -15.85 1.29 45.56
N ILE A 118 -16.95 1.86 45.07
CA ILE A 118 -16.97 3.22 44.54
C ILE A 118 -17.80 4.10 45.46
N SER A 119 -17.22 5.21 45.93
CA SER A 119 -17.97 6.21 46.70
C SER A 119 -18.91 6.98 45.77
N LEU A 120 -20.24 6.86 45.99
CA LEU A 120 -21.28 7.49 45.18
C LEU A 120 -21.19 9.03 45.09
N SER A 121 -20.46 9.68 45.99
CA SER A 121 -20.27 11.13 46.00
C SER A 121 -19.17 11.63 45.05
N GLY A 122 -18.32 10.74 44.51
CA GLY A 122 -17.17 11.09 43.66
C GLY A 122 -17.23 10.57 42.22
N ILE A 123 -18.33 9.90 41.84
CA ILE A 123 -18.47 9.29 40.51
C ILE A 123 -19.05 10.29 39.52
N ASP A 124 -18.40 10.41 38.36
CA ASP A 124 -19.03 10.98 37.17
C ASP A 124 -19.94 9.92 36.55
N TYR A 125 -21.24 9.99 36.88
CA TYR A 125 -22.24 9.01 36.43
C TYR A 125 -22.27 8.83 34.91
N LYS A 126 -22.01 9.89 34.13
CA LYS A 126 -22.00 9.80 32.65
C LYS A 126 -20.79 9.02 32.15
N GLN A 127 -19.62 9.24 32.75
CA GLN A 127 -18.41 8.48 32.42
C GLN A 127 -18.56 7.00 32.81
N TYR A 128 -19.18 6.74 33.96
CA TYR A 128 -19.41 5.38 34.43
C TYR A 128 -20.41 4.62 33.56
N GLU A 129 -21.51 5.26 33.16
CA GLU A 129 -22.51 4.67 32.25
C GLU A 129 -21.88 4.26 30.91
N ARG A 130 -21.14 5.17 30.26
CA ARG A 130 -20.40 4.89 29.02
C ARG A 130 -19.40 3.76 29.17
N LEU A 131 -18.74 3.67 30.32
CA LEU A 131 -17.83 2.57 30.62
C LEU A 131 -18.57 1.22 30.70
N GLN A 132 -19.76 1.18 31.31
CA GLN A 132 -20.57 -0.04 31.36
C GLN A 132 -21.05 -0.46 29.96
N GLU A 133 -21.44 0.50 29.11
CA GLU A 133 -21.80 0.23 27.72
C GLU A 133 -20.62 -0.37 26.94
N TYR A 134 -19.43 0.24 27.05
CA TYR A 134 -18.22 -0.27 26.40
C TYR A 134 -17.83 -1.66 26.91
N LYS A 135 -17.94 -1.92 28.22
CA LYS A 135 -17.73 -3.25 28.81
C LYS A 135 -18.67 -4.29 28.20
N GLN A 136 -19.93 -3.94 27.95
CA GLN A 136 -20.88 -4.85 27.27
C GLN A 136 -20.49 -5.10 25.81
N VAL A 137 -20.01 -4.08 25.09
CA VAL A 137 -19.52 -4.22 23.70
C VAL A 137 -18.34 -5.19 23.65
N LEU A 138 -17.35 -5.02 24.51
CA LEU A 138 -16.18 -5.91 24.56
C LEU A 138 -16.57 -7.36 24.92
N ASN A 139 -17.47 -7.55 25.89
CA ASN A 139 -17.92 -8.90 26.28
C ASN A 139 -18.73 -9.62 25.20
N LYS A 140 -19.29 -8.91 24.21
CA LYS A 140 -19.91 -9.54 23.03
C LYS A 140 -18.88 -10.01 22.01
N ARG A 141 -17.69 -9.39 21.98
CA ARG A 141 -16.62 -9.68 21.01
C ARG A 141 -15.55 -10.64 21.55
N GLY A 142 -15.32 -10.63 22.86
CA GLY A 142 -14.29 -11.43 23.50
C GLY A 142 -14.45 -11.50 25.01
N LEU A 143 -13.41 -11.99 25.69
CA LEU A 143 -13.39 -12.15 27.14
C LEU A 143 -12.64 -11.00 27.79
N THR A 144 -13.31 -10.29 28.70
CA THR A 144 -12.69 -9.28 29.58
C THR A 144 -12.54 -9.84 30.99
N ASN A 145 -11.73 -9.21 31.83
CA ASN A 145 -11.48 -9.69 33.19
C ASN A 145 -11.83 -8.61 34.24
N ASN A 146 -12.34 -9.04 35.39
CA ASN A 146 -12.63 -8.11 36.49
C ASN A 146 -11.78 -8.45 37.73
N TYR A 147 -11.58 -7.46 38.59
CA TYR A 147 -10.90 -7.61 39.88
C TYR A 147 -11.49 -6.66 40.93
N LYS A 148 -11.44 -7.04 42.21
CA LYS A 148 -11.96 -6.25 43.33
C LYS A 148 -10.88 -5.55 44.14
N THR A 149 -9.66 -6.10 44.14
CA THR A 149 -8.52 -5.56 44.88
C THR A 149 -7.29 -5.47 43.99
N LEU A 150 -6.33 -4.61 44.36
CA LEU A 150 -5.06 -4.50 43.65
C LEU A 150 -4.22 -5.78 43.72
N GLU A 151 -4.32 -6.52 44.82
CA GLU A 151 -3.61 -7.80 44.95
C GLU A 151 -4.16 -8.84 43.97
N GLU A 152 -5.48 -8.92 43.83
CA GLU A 152 -6.12 -9.77 42.84
C GLU A 152 -5.74 -9.35 41.41
N PHE A 153 -5.70 -8.04 41.14
CA PHE A 153 -5.26 -7.51 39.85
C PHE A 153 -3.82 -7.93 39.54
N ARG A 154 -2.91 -7.79 40.52
CA ARG A 154 -1.51 -8.19 40.41
C ARG A 154 -1.35 -9.66 40.03
N GLU A 155 -2.01 -10.56 40.76
CA GLU A 155 -1.99 -11.99 40.47
C GLU A 155 -2.54 -12.31 39.07
N ARG A 156 -3.64 -11.66 38.68
CA ARG A 156 -4.28 -11.85 37.38
C ARG A 156 -3.38 -11.37 36.24
N VAL A 157 -2.79 -10.18 36.35
CA VAL A 157 -1.87 -9.63 35.34
C VAL A 157 -0.68 -10.58 35.13
N PHE A 158 -0.01 -10.99 36.19
CA PHE A 158 1.12 -11.92 36.09
C PHE A 158 0.74 -13.23 35.41
N ARG A 159 -0.39 -13.82 35.82
CA ARG A 159 -0.89 -15.07 35.24
C ARG A 159 -1.24 -14.91 33.76
N HIS A 160 -1.99 -13.87 33.39
CA HIS A 160 -2.45 -13.69 32.01
C HIS A 160 -1.31 -13.31 31.07
N ILE A 161 -0.32 -12.51 31.51
CA ILE A 161 0.92 -12.29 30.75
C ILE A 161 1.64 -13.61 30.52
N THR A 162 1.76 -14.45 31.56
CA THR A 162 2.42 -15.75 31.46
C THR A 162 1.72 -16.66 30.45
N MET A 163 0.39 -16.77 30.52
CA MET A 163 -0.40 -17.53 29.56
C MET A 163 -0.28 -16.96 28.15
N ALA A 164 -0.32 -15.63 28.02
CA ALA A 164 -0.24 -14.97 26.74
C ALA A 164 1.10 -15.25 26.04
N VAL A 165 2.20 -15.18 26.77
CA VAL A 165 3.53 -15.51 26.24
C VAL A 165 3.67 -17.01 25.98
N GLN A 166 3.12 -17.88 26.84
CA GLN A 166 3.16 -19.32 26.61
C GLN A 166 2.44 -19.74 25.33
N ASP A 167 1.28 -19.14 25.05
CA ASP A 167 0.57 -19.34 23.78
C ASP A 167 1.40 -18.85 22.59
N ILE A 168 2.00 -17.65 22.66
CA ILE A 168 2.89 -17.14 21.60
C ILE A 168 4.04 -18.12 21.35
N VAL A 169 4.65 -18.64 22.42
CA VAL A 169 5.73 -19.63 22.33
C VAL A 169 5.22 -20.96 21.77
N ARG A 170 4.04 -21.40 22.18
CA ARG A 170 3.43 -22.65 21.72
C ARG A 170 3.08 -22.58 20.24
N GLU A 171 2.46 -21.49 19.79
CA GLU A 171 2.17 -21.23 18.37
C GLU A 171 3.47 -21.27 17.55
N GLU A 172 4.54 -20.67 18.05
CA GLU A 172 5.87 -20.74 17.42
C GLU A 172 6.48 -22.17 17.44
N ILE A 173 6.28 -22.96 18.50
CA ILE A 173 6.74 -24.36 18.57
C ILE A 173 5.94 -25.27 17.65
N GLU A 174 4.61 -25.13 17.60
CA GLU A 174 3.72 -25.88 16.71
C GLU A 174 4.08 -25.56 15.26
N ARG A 175 4.29 -24.27 14.95
CA ARG A 175 4.82 -23.82 13.66
C ARG A 175 6.14 -24.51 13.31
N ARG A 176 7.12 -24.50 14.24
CA ARG A 176 8.41 -25.20 14.06
C ARG A 176 8.32 -26.71 13.94
N SER A 177 7.36 -27.33 14.62
CA SER A 177 7.18 -28.78 14.61
C SER A 177 6.54 -29.22 13.30
N ALA A 178 5.52 -28.50 12.83
CA ALA A 178 4.93 -28.70 11.50
C ALA A 178 5.98 -28.50 10.39
N GLU A 179 6.84 -27.49 10.52
CA GLU A 179 7.97 -27.27 9.61
C GLU A 179 8.97 -28.43 9.62
N LYS A 180 9.26 -29.00 10.80
CA LYS A 180 10.17 -30.14 10.93
C LYS A 180 9.58 -31.43 10.36
N GLU A 181 8.28 -31.65 10.53
CA GLU A 181 7.56 -32.81 9.98
C GLU A 181 7.45 -32.73 8.45
N ALA A 182 7.20 -31.53 7.91
CA ALA A 182 7.29 -31.27 6.47
C ALA A 182 8.70 -31.55 5.93
N LYS A 183 9.75 -31.12 6.64
CA LYS A 183 11.15 -31.36 6.27
C LYS A 183 11.56 -32.84 6.27
N ILE A 184 11.03 -33.64 7.22
CA ILE A 184 11.24 -35.11 7.23
C ILE A 184 10.56 -35.75 6.02
N THR A 185 9.37 -35.27 5.67
CA THR A 185 8.62 -35.72 4.49
C THR A 185 9.37 -35.38 3.20
N GLU A 186 9.98 -34.20 3.10
CA GLU A 186 10.82 -33.77 1.97
C GLU A 186 12.13 -34.57 1.85
N GLN A 187 12.77 -34.90 2.97
CA GLN A 187 13.99 -35.72 2.98
C GLN A 187 13.75 -37.16 2.54
N ALA A 188 12.56 -37.73 2.80
CA ALA A 188 12.17 -39.03 2.28
C ALA A 188 12.06 -39.06 0.73
N ILE A 189 11.98 -37.89 0.08
CA ILE A 189 11.80 -37.73 -1.37
C ILE A 189 13.14 -37.39 -2.08
N GLY A 190 14.25 -37.30 -1.35
CA GLY A 190 15.60 -37.37 -1.93
C GLY A 190 16.09 -36.11 -2.67
N LEU A 191 15.74 -34.90 -2.21
CA LEU A 191 16.31 -33.65 -2.72
C LEU A 191 17.43 -33.14 -1.78
N SER A 192 18.64 -32.99 -2.32
CA SER A 192 19.86 -32.59 -1.61
C SER A 192 19.95 -31.06 -1.39
N VAL A 193 20.40 -30.67 -0.20
CA VAL A 193 20.44 -29.30 0.35
C VAL A 193 21.71 -28.53 -0.04
N GLN A 194 21.58 -27.22 -0.30
CA GLN A 194 22.57 -26.21 0.15
C GLN A 194 21.93 -24.87 0.60
N SER A 195 22.36 -24.45 1.80
CA SER A 195 22.33 -23.13 2.48
C SER A 195 21.02 -22.35 2.68
N VAL A 196 20.58 -22.38 3.94
CA VAL A 196 19.75 -21.44 4.73
C VAL A 196 19.27 -20.17 4.01
N GLN A 197 17.97 -20.14 3.68
CA GLN A 197 17.17 -18.92 3.63
C GLN A 197 15.81 -19.14 4.32
N THR A 198 15.41 -18.07 4.98
CA THR A 198 14.21 -17.76 5.75
C THR A 198 12.92 -18.34 5.18
N PHE A 199 12.03 -18.73 6.09
CA PHE A 199 10.65 -19.18 5.87
C PHE A 199 10.02 -18.79 4.54
N GLN A 200 9.59 -19.84 3.85
CA GLN A 200 8.41 -19.89 2.99
C GLN A 200 8.25 -21.39 2.62
N ASN A 201 7.07 -22.03 2.57
CA ASN A 201 6.03 -21.59 1.66
C ASN A 201 4.72 -22.43 1.74
N VAL A 202 3.56 -21.75 1.81
CA VAL A 202 2.64 -21.81 0.65
C VAL A 202 3.51 -21.45 -0.54
N ASP A 203 3.79 -22.28 -1.54
CA ASP A 203 4.75 -21.94 -2.61
C ASP A 203 4.43 -20.60 -3.29
N ILE A 204 4.94 -19.50 -2.71
CA ILE A 204 4.87 -18.12 -3.15
C ILE A 204 6.12 -17.93 -3.98
N SER A 205 5.91 -17.91 -5.28
CA SER A 205 6.93 -17.64 -6.27
C SER A 205 6.39 -16.61 -7.24
N PHE A 206 7.24 -15.65 -7.55
CA PHE A 206 7.00 -14.64 -8.57
C PHE A 206 8.02 -14.78 -9.72
N GLU A 207 8.61 -15.97 -9.91
CA GLU A 207 9.57 -16.21 -11.00
C GLU A 207 8.90 -16.17 -12.38
N SER A 208 7.62 -16.54 -12.45
CA SER A 208 6.81 -16.41 -13.65
C SER A 208 5.45 -15.78 -13.35
N LEU A 209 4.78 -15.26 -14.39
CA LEU A 209 3.41 -14.78 -14.27
C LEU A 209 2.46 -15.87 -13.78
N ALA A 210 2.64 -17.13 -14.20
CA ALA A 210 1.78 -18.23 -13.77
C ALA A 210 1.94 -18.48 -12.27
N ASP A 211 3.17 -18.50 -11.78
CA ASP A 211 3.48 -18.70 -10.35
C ASP A 211 2.91 -17.56 -9.51
N ALA A 212 3.06 -16.31 -9.97
CA ALA A 212 2.48 -15.17 -9.26
C ALA A 212 0.96 -15.23 -9.17
N GLN A 213 0.29 -15.64 -10.25
CA GLN A 213 -1.16 -15.81 -10.24
C GLN A 213 -1.63 -16.92 -9.30
N VAL A 214 -0.89 -18.02 -9.19
CA VAL A 214 -1.17 -19.10 -8.24
C VAL A 214 -0.91 -18.64 -6.81
N SER A 215 0.22 -17.99 -6.58
CA SER A 215 0.66 -17.49 -5.27
C SER A 215 -0.34 -16.49 -4.68
N VAL A 216 -0.71 -15.46 -5.45
CA VAL A 216 -1.69 -14.45 -5.00
C VAL A 216 -3.05 -15.08 -4.68
N LYS A 217 -3.53 -16.05 -5.46
CA LYS A 217 -4.79 -16.74 -5.15
C LYS A 217 -4.71 -17.52 -3.84
N LYS A 218 -3.62 -18.25 -3.61
CA LYS A 218 -3.41 -18.98 -2.35
C LYS A 218 -3.32 -18.01 -1.16
N LEU A 219 -2.67 -16.86 -1.32
CA LEU A 219 -2.58 -15.83 -0.30
C LEU A 219 -3.96 -15.28 0.08
N LEU A 220 -4.84 -15.03 -0.90
CA LEU A 220 -6.20 -14.55 -0.63
C LEU A 220 -7.06 -15.52 0.18
N GLU A 221 -6.76 -16.83 0.11
CA GLU A 221 -7.45 -17.88 0.86
C GLU A 221 -6.75 -18.20 2.20
N SER A 222 -5.52 -17.72 2.40
CA SER A 222 -4.71 -17.99 3.58
C SER A 222 -5.08 -17.07 4.73
N LYS A 223 -5.22 -17.64 5.94
CA LYS A 223 -5.37 -16.87 7.19
C LYS A 223 -4.17 -15.97 7.51
N PHE A 224 -3.01 -16.23 6.91
CA PHE A 224 -1.78 -15.45 7.04
C PHE A 224 -1.42 -14.69 5.76
N GLY A 225 -2.30 -14.69 4.76
CA GLY A 225 -1.98 -14.17 3.42
C GLY A 225 -1.53 -12.72 3.38
N ILE A 226 -2.05 -11.87 4.29
CA ILE A 226 -1.61 -10.47 4.42
C ILE A 226 -0.15 -10.41 4.89
N GLN A 227 0.18 -11.11 5.98
CA GLN A 227 1.54 -11.14 6.52
C GLN A 227 2.52 -11.75 5.51
N ASP A 228 2.16 -12.87 4.88
CA ASP A 228 3.01 -13.53 3.90
C ASP A 228 3.26 -12.65 2.67
N MET A 229 2.26 -11.87 2.25
CA MET A 229 2.40 -10.92 1.14
C MET A 229 3.28 -9.73 1.54
N GLU A 230 3.13 -9.22 2.77
CA GLU A 230 3.95 -8.14 3.32
C GLU A 230 5.42 -8.56 3.43
N ASP A 231 5.70 -9.75 3.96
CA ASP A 231 7.05 -10.32 4.02
C ASP A 231 7.65 -10.50 2.61
N THR A 232 6.82 -10.92 1.64
CA THR A 232 7.27 -11.10 0.26
C THR A 232 7.56 -9.76 -0.41
N LYS A 233 6.71 -8.73 -0.19
CA LYS A 233 6.97 -7.36 -0.62
C LYS A 233 8.33 -6.87 -0.11
N GLU A 234 8.62 -7.03 1.19
CA GLU A 234 9.91 -6.61 1.76
C GLU A 234 11.09 -7.30 1.09
N LYS A 235 11.00 -8.62 0.86
CA LYS A 235 12.05 -9.38 0.17
C LYS A 235 12.29 -8.85 -1.25
N GLU A 236 11.23 -8.59 -2.00
CA GLU A 236 11.33 -8.10 -3.38
C GLU A 236 11.87 -6.66 -3.46
N ILE A 237 11.42 -5.76 -2.59
CA ILE A 237 11.98 -4.40 -2.49
C ILE A 237 13.47 -4.46 -2.16
N ALA A 238 13.88 -5.30 -1.20
CA ALA A 238 15.28 -5.45 -0.82
C ALA A 238 16.16 -6.00 -1.95
N LYS A 239 15.65 -6.95 -2.74
CA LYS A 239 16.33 -7.47 -3.95
C LYS A 239 16.55 -6.35 -4.98
N ILE A 240 15.50 -5.61 -5.33
CA ILE A 240 15.58 -4.50 -6.28
C ILE A 240 16.56 -3.43 -5.78
N GLN A 241 16.49 -3.05 -4.50
CA GLN A 241 17.40 -2.07 -3.91
C GLN A 241 18.85 -2.54 -3.91
N THR A 242 19.10 -3.84 -3.73
CA THR A 242 20.45 -4.41 -3.82
C THR A 242 21.00 -4.30 -5.25
N VAL A 243 20.17 -4.56 -6.26
CA VAL A 243 20.55 -4.38 -7.67
C VAL A 243 20.83 -2.91 -7.97
N LEU A 244 19.95 -1.98 -7.58
CA LEU A 244 20.09 -0.53 -7.80
C LEU A 244 21.36 0.07 -7.16
N ASN A 245 21.91 -0.59 -6.14
CA ASN A 245 23.14 -0.20 -5.45
C ASN A 245 24.33 -1.12 -5.76
N SER A 246 24.21 -1.96 -6.79
CA SER A 246 25.26 -2.90 -7.18
C SER A 246 26.48 -2.18 -7.78
N PRO A 247 27.69 -2.74 -7.66
CA PRO A 247 28.89 -2.18 -8.30
C PRO A 247 28.76 -2.05 -9.83
N GLU A 248 28.01 -2.96 -10.46
CA GLU A 248 27.74 -2.96 -11.90
C GLU A 248 26.96 -1.71 -12.31
N LEU A 249 25.79 -1.46 -11.68
CA LEU A 249 25.02 -0.25 -11.97
C LEU A 249 25.76 1.03 -11.53
N ALA A 250 26.51 1.00 -10.43
CA ALA A 250 27.33 2.14 -10.02
C ALA A 250 28.37 2.52 -11.08
N SER A 251 28.96 1.56 -11.79
CA SER A 251 29.88 1.84 -12.89
C SER A 251 29.20 2.55 -14.06
N LEU A 252 27.97 2.14 -14.40
CA LEU A 252 27.18 2.75 -15.47
C LEU A 252 26.66 4.15 -15.09
N PHE A 253 26.22 4.35 -13.85
CA PHE A 253 25.74 5.64 -13.35
C PHE A 253 26.82 6.72 -13.28
N ASN A 254 28.10 6.34 -13.19
CA ASN A 254 29.23 7.27 -13.20
C ASN A 254 29.62 7.76 -14.62
N GLN A 255 28.97 7.24 -15.67
CA GLN A 255 29.25 7.60 -17.06
C GLN A 255 28.23 8.62 -17.59
N GLN A 256 28.59 9.32 -18.67
CA GLN A 256 27.63 10.11 -19.43
C GLN A 256 26.55 9.18 -20.02
N PRO A 257 25.28 9.61 -20.07
CA PRO A 257 24.21 8.79 -20.61
C PRO A 257 24.39 8.64 -22.13
N THR A 258 24.51 7.39 -22.59
CA THR A 258 24.51 7.00 -24.01
C THR A 258 23.42 5.97 -24.23
N THR A 259 23.14 5.65 -25.50
CA THR A 259 22.17 4.58 -25.81
C THR A 259 22.60 3.26 -25.20
N GLU A 260 23.88 2.92 -25.25
CA GLU A 260 24.41 1.69 -24.69
C GLU A 260 24.28 1.65 -23.16
N SER A 261 24.64 2.75 -22.47
CA SER A 261 24.58 2.77 -21.00
C SER A 261 23.14 2.80 -20.48
N ILE A 262 22.26 3.60 -21.08
CA ILE A 262 20.86 3.66 -20.67
C ILE A 262 20.12 2.36 -20.98
N SER A 263 20.33 1.76 -22.16
CA SER A 263 19.72 0.47 -22.52
C SER A 263 20.16 -0.65 -21.58
N ALA A 264 21.45 -0.70 -21.20
CA ALA A 264 21.94 -1.66 -20.21
C ALA A 264 21.31 -1.42 -18.82
N ILE A 265 21.22 -0.16 -18.38
CA ILE A 265 20.58 0.20 -17.10
C ILE A 265 19.11 -0.23 -17.09
N THR A 266 18.34 0.08 -18.14
CA THR A 266 16.92 -0.26 -18.20
C THR A 266 16.72 -1.77 -18.16
N GLN A 267 17.51 -2.53 -18.93
CA GLN A 267 17.42 -3.99 -18.94
C GLN A 267 17.75 -4.63 -17.58
N ILE A 268 18.76 -4.13 -16.87
CA ILE A 268 19.11 -4.61 -15.52
C ILE A 268 17.96 -4.32 -14.54
N ILE A 269 17.41 -3.10 -14.57
CA ILE A 269 16.32 -2.69 -13.67
C ILE A 269 15.05 -3.50 -13.96
N GLU A 270 14.70 -3.68 -15.24
CA GLU A 270 13.53 -4.46 -15.68
C GLU A 270 13.65 -5.91 -15.24
N THR A 271 14.81 -6.52 -15.43
CA THR A 271 15.07 -7.91 -15.01
C THR A 271 14.87 -8.05 -13.50
N ALA A 272 15.43 -7.13 -12.71
CA ALA A 272 15.28 -7.14 -11.25
C ALA A 272 13.84 -6.88 -10.79
N THR A 273 13.07 -6.09 -11.53
CA THR A 273 11.70 -5.70 -11.18
C THR A 273 10.64 -6.67 -11.68
N THR A 274 10.97 -7.51 -12.67
CA THR A 274 10.03 -8.43 -13.34
C THR A 274 9.20 -9.29 -12.37
N PRO A 275 9.78 -9.91 -11.32
CA PRO A 275 8.99 -10.65 -10.34
C PRO A 275 7.94 -9.79 -9.62
N SER A 276 8.30 -8.56 -9.22
CA SER A 276 7.36 -7.61 -8.63
C SER A 276 6.26 -7.17 -9.63
N MET A 277 6.59 -7.05 -10.93
CA MET A 277 5.59 -6.81 -11.98
C MET A 277 4.59 -7.96 -12.08
N TYR A 278 5.05 -9.22 -12.03
CA TYR A 278 4.17 -10.39 -12.03
C TYR A 278 3.27 -10.41 -10.79
N ALA A 279 3.82 -10.11 -9.61
CA ALA A 279 3.08 -10.03 -8.36
C ALA A 279 1.95 -8.99 -8.45
N LEU A 280 2.27 -7.74 -8.80
CA LEU A 280 1.26 -6.68 -8.88
C LEU A 280 0.28 -6.85 -10.05
N ALA A 281 0.70 -7.47 -11.16
CA ALA A 281 -0.24 -7.87 -12.20
C ALA A 281 -1.25 -8.93 -11.67
N ALA A 282 -0.78 -9.90 -10.89
CA ALA A 282 -1.63 -10.91 -10.26
C ALA A 282 -2.55 -10.29 -9.19
N VAL A 283 -2.07 -9.35 -8.38
CA VAL A 283 -2.90 -8.59 -7.43
C VAL A 283 -3.93 -7.74 -8.16
N GLY A 284 -3.53 -6.98 -9.18
CA GLY A 284 -4.48 -6.22 -10.00
C GLY A 284 -5.55 -7.11 -10.63
N LYS A 285 -5.23 -8.37 -10.93
CA LYS A 285 -6.18 -9.32 -11.53
C LYS A 285 -7.10 -10.03 -10.54
N TYR A 286 -6.61 -10.40 -9.36
CA TYR A 286 -7.32 -11.30 -8.43
C TYR A 286 -7.47 -10.75 -7.01
N GLY A 287 -6.72 -9.72 -6.64
CA GLY A 287 -6.65 -9.20 -5.28
C GLY A 287 -7.99 -8.74 -4.73
N ASN A 288 -8.13 -8.79 -3.40
CA ASN A 288 -9.30 -8.27 -2.70
C ASN A 288 -9.16 -6.76 -2.50
N ASP A 289 -9.67 -5.99 -3.47
CA ASP A 289 -9.58 -4.53 -3.50
C ASP A 289 -10.54 -3.82 -2.51
N SER A 290 -11.25 -4.59 -1.69
CA SER A 290 -12.02 -4.12 -0.53
C SER A 290 -11.24 -4.23 0.78
N SER A 291 -10.08 -4.89 0.78
CA SER A 291 -9.22 -5.05 1.96
C SER A 291 -8.26 -3.87 2.06
N SER A 292 -8.32 -3.12 3.17
CA SER A 292 -7.39 -2.01 3.41
C SER A 292 -5.93 -2.46 3.41
N ASP A 293 -5.65 -3.64 3.97
CA ASP A 293 -4.27 -4.12 4.11
C ASP A 293 -3.66 -4.46 2.75
N TRP A 294 -4.43 -5.06 1.84
CA TRP A 294 -3.97 -5.32 0.47
C TRP A 294 -3.76 -4.02 -0.31
N LEU A 295 -4.63 -3.02 -0.13
CA LEU A 295 -4.44 -1.70 -0.74
C LEU A 295 -3.14 -1.07 -0.21
N GLU A 296 -2.92 -1.08 1.11
CA GLU A 296 -1.71 -0.55 1.74
C GLU A 296 -0.45 -1.26 1.26
N ILE A 297 -0.44 -2.60 1.21
CA ILE A 297 0.69 -3.39 0.68
C ILE A 297 1.07 -2.91 -0.72
N VAL A 298 0.09 -2.75 -1.61
CA VAL A 298 0.33 -2.32 -2.99
C VAL A 298 0.79 -0.86 -3.04
N GLY A 299 0.16 0.02 -2.28
CA GLY A 299 0.50 1.43 -2.17
C GLY A 299 1.94 1.63 -1.70
N ASP A 300 2.32 1.00 -0.59
CA ASP A 300 3.67 1.06 -0.02
C ASP A 300 4.72 0.47 -0.97
N TRP A 301 4.39 -0.64 -1.65
CA TRP A 301 5.32 -1.26 -2.59
C TRP A 301 5.67 -0.32 -3.75
N VAL A 302 4.65 0.29 -4.36
CA VAL A 302 4.88 1.27 -5.43
C VAL A 302 5.60 2.49 -4.87
N GLU A 303 5.13 3.07 -3.76
CA GLU A 303 5.71 4.26 -3.15
C GLU A 303 7.21 4.12 -2.87
N ARG A 304 7.64 3.03 -2.22
CA ARG A 304 9.04 2.84 -1.82
C ARG A 304 9.98 2.64 -3.00
N LEU A 305 9.46 2.13 -4.10
CA LEU A 305 10.20 1.96 -5.36
C LEU A 305 10.11 3.18 -6.29
N SER A 306 9.31 4.17 -5.89
CA SER A 306 9.10 5.43 -6.58
C SER A 306 9.71 6.63 -5.87
N THR A 307 9.96 6.50 -4.56
CA THR A 307 10.51 7.59 -3.74
C THR A 307 11.98 7.78 -4.05
N ARG A 308 12.28 8.90 -4.71
CA ARG A 308 13.64 9.28 -5.08
C ARG A 308 14.52 9.51 -3.85
N LYS A 309 15.73 8.98 -3.90
CA LYS A 309 16.81 9.29 -2.95
C LYS A 309 17.86 10.14 -3.66
N LEU A 310 18.17 11.31 -3.09
CA LEU A 310 19.23 12.15 -3.63
C LEU A 310 20.59 11.49 -3.39
N GLU A 311 21.39 11.48 -4.45
CA GLU A 311 22.73 10.94 -4.46
C GLU A 311 23.65 11.93 -5.17
N SER A 312 24.93 11.92 -4.80
CA SER A 312 25.95 12.69 -5.51
C SER A 312 26.17 12.11 -6.90
N GLY A 313 26.29 12.97 -7.92
CA GLY A 313 26.57 12.55 -9.29
C GLY A 313 25.62 13.22 -10.28
N TYR A 314 25.37 12.56 -11.41
CA TYR A 314 24.44 13.07 -12.41
C TYR A 314 23.00 13.00 -11.91
N SER A 315 22.26 14.11 -12.04
CA SER A 315 20.88 14.21 -11.53
C SER A 315 19.96 13.11 -12.06
N TRP A 316 20.10 12.71 -13.33
CA TRP A 316 19.26 11.70 -13.97
C TRP A 316 19.31 10.33 -13.28
N VAL A 317 20.40 10.01 -12.55
CA VAL A 317 20.55 8.75 -11.82
C VAL A 317 19.49 8.60 -10.74
N SER A 318 19.26 9.67 -9.96
CA SER A 318 18.25 9.67 -8.90
C SER A 318 16.84 9.45 -9.47
N TYR A 319 16.56 9.94 -10.68
CA TYR A 319 15.26 9.77 -11.34
C TYR A 319 15.09 8.36 -11.92
N ILE A 320 16.07 7.85 -12.67
CA ILE A 320 15.93 6.52 -13.30
C ILE A 320 15.90 5.39 -12.28
N LYS A 321 16.47 5.59 -11.07
CA LYS A 321 16.33 4.65 -9.94
C LYS A 321 14.89 4.48 -9.45
N THR A 322 13.96 5.36 -9.84
CA THR A 322 12.51 5.24 -9.58
C THR A 322 11.75 4.46 -10.66
N TYR A 323 12.46 4.01 -11.72
CA TYR A 323 11.88 3.22 -12.81
C TYR A 323 11.15 1.95 -12.36
N PRO A 324 11.58 1.21 -11.31
CA PRO A 324 10.81 0.10 -10.80
C PRO A 324 9.37 0.48 -10.44
N GLY A 325 9.16 1.62 -9.78
CA GLY A 325 7.82 2.09 -9.43
C GLY A 325 6.93 2.38 -10.63
N LEU A 326 7.50 2.92 -11.73
CA LEU A 326 6.78 3.12 -13.00
C LEU A 326 6.38 1.79 -13.65
N LEU A 327 7.27 0.79 -13.63
CA LEU A 327 6.98 -0.56 -14.12
C LEU A 327 5.83 -1.20 -13.33
N LEU A 328 5.85 -1.04 -12.01
CA LEU A 328 4.82 -1.52 -11.10
C LEU A 328 3.46 -0.85 -11.33
N LEU A 329 3.43 0.47 -11.51
CA LEU A 329 2.22 1.22 -11.84
C LEU A 329 1.56 0.69 -13.12
N TYR A 330 2.33 0.46 -14.18
CA TYR A 330 1.78 -0.05 -15.44
C TYR A 330 1.32 -1.51 -15.32
N ALA A 331 2.10 -2.38 -14.68
CA ALA A 331 1.75 -3.79 -14.49
C ALA A 331 0.46 -3.95 -13.68
N LEU A 332 0.36 -3.23 -12.55
CA LEU A 332 -0.83 -3.17 -11.71
C LEU A 332 -2.00 -2.57 -12.47
N GLY A 333 -1.82 -1.37 -13.03
CA GLY A 333 -2.89 -0.55 -13.58
C GLY A 333 -3.58 -1.17 -14.78
N ILE A 334 -2.81 -1.75 -15.71
CA ILE A 334 -3.38 -2.47 -16.87
C ILE A 334 -4.15 -3.71 -16.39
N SER A 335 -3.62 -4.45 -15.43
CA SER A 335 -4.25 -5.67 -14.90
C SER A 335 -5.52 -5.36 -14.10
N ALA A 336 -5.48 -4.33 -13.24
CA ALA A 336 -6.61 -3.82 -12.46
C ALA A 336 -7.73 -3.31 -13.35
N LEU A 337 -7.41 -2.50 -14.37
CA LEU A 337 -8.39 -2.02 -15.36
C LEU A 337 -9.05 -3.18 -16.11
N ARG A 338 -8.26 -4.19 -16.50
CA ARG A 338 -8.76 -5.41 -17.14
C ARG A 338 -9.58 -6.28 -16.23
N ALA A 339 -9.38 -6.25 -14.92
CA ALA A 339 -10.14 -7.03 -13.95
C ALA A 339 -11.36 -6.29 -13.38
N ASN A 340 -11.42 -4.96 -13.50
CA ASN A 340 -12.33 -4.07 -12.78
C ASN A 340 -12.03 -3.98 -11.27
N ASN A 341 -10.78 -4.21 -10.87
CA ASN A 341 -10.30 -4.07 -9.48
C ASN A 341 -9.66 -2.69 -9.30
N ILE A 342 -10.46 -1.64 -9.52
CA ILE A 342 -9.95 -0.28 -9.66
C ILE A 342 -9.44 0.32 -8.35
N ASN A 343 -9.85 -0.20 -7.19
CA ASN A 343 -9.43 0.39 -5.92
C ASN A 343 -7.91 0.32 -5.72
N PHE A 344 -7.22 -0.71 -6.22
CA PHE A 344 -5.75 -0.76 -6.20
C PHE A 344 -5.11 0.37 -7.02
N LEU A 345 -5.65 0.64 -8.22
CA LEU A 345 -5.16 1.73 -9.04
C LEU A 345 -5.47 3.08 -8.38
N ARG A 346 -6.67 3.23 -7.80
CA ARG A 346 -7.06 4.43 -7.07
C ARG A 346 -6.11 4.69 -5.90
N GLU A 347 -5.84 3.69 -5.07
CA GLU A 347 -4.90 3.76 -3.94
C GLU A 347 -3.55 4.36 -4.38
N VAL A 348 -2.91 3.78 -5.40
CA VAL A 348 -1.62 4.28 -5.89
C VAL A 348 -1.72 5.71 -6.46
N THR A 349 -2.79 6.01 -7.21
CA THR A 349 -2.92 7.33 -7.87
C THR A 349 -3.34 8.46 -6.92
N GLU A 350 -3.89 8.16 -5.75
CA GLU A 350 -4.34 9.15 -4.76
C GLU A 350 -3.37 9.34 -3.61
N ARG A 351 -2.42 8.42 -3.45
CA ARG A 351 -1.38 8.45 -2.42
C ARG A 351 -0.56 9.74 -2.49
N GLN A 352 -0.45 10.40 -1.33
CA GLN A 352 0.38 11.58 -1.12
C GLN A 352 1.66 11.18 -0.41
N ILE A 353 2.77 11.74 -0.85
CA ILE A 353 4.10 11.42 -0.33
C ILE A 353 4.83 12.70 0.03
N TYR A 354 5.48 12.68 1.20
CA TYR A 354 6.26 13.81 1.66
C TYR A 354 7.66 13.77 1.06
N VAL A 355 7.97 14.74 0.20
CA VAL A 355 9.28 14.87 -0.43
C VAL A 355 10.12 15.85 0.37
N ARG A 356 11.06 15.29 1.16
CA ARG A 356 11.96 16.06 2.04
C ARG A 356 12.71 17.20 1.34
N GLU A 357 13.03 17.03 0.07
CA GLU A 357 13.77 18.03 -0.72
C GLU A 357 13.02 19.36 -0.87
N TYR A 358 11.69 19.28 -0.93
CA TYR A 358 10.81 20.42 -1.16
C TYR A 358 10.04 20.82 0.11
N ASP A 359 10.21 20.07 1.20
CA ASP A 359 9.46 20.22 2.44
C ASP A 359 7.94 20.33 2.16
N SER A 360 7.44 19.44 1.30
CA SER A 360 6.07 19.49 0.80
C SER A 360 5.55 18.10 0.44
N GLU A 361 4.22 17.96 0.48
CA GLU A 361 3.53 16.77 -0.01
C GLU A 361 3.30 16.86 -1.52
N PHE A 362 3.53 15.73 -2.20
CA PHE A 362 3.28 15.57 -3.61
C PHE A 362 2.41 14.36 -3.84
N SER A 363 1.56 14.41 -4.86
CA SER A 363 0.94 13.19 -5.36
C SER A 363 2.03 12.24 -5.86
N LEU A 364 1.97 10.98 -5.44
CA LEU A 364 2.86 9.93 -5.92
C LEU A 364 2.86 9.90 -7.45
N LEU A 365 1.69 10.11 -8.07
CA LEU A 365 1.50 10.14 -9.52
C LEU A 365 2.37 11.18 -10.24
N SER A 366 2.68 12.31 -9.59
CA SER A 366 3.58 13.33 -10.12
C SER A 366 5.05 12.90 -10.16
N LEU A 367 5.42 11.84 -9.43
CA LEU A 367 6.78 11.33 -9.34
C LEU A 367 6.97 9.98 -10.07
N ILE A 368 5.92 9.42 -10.66
CA ILE A 368 5.96 8.08 -11.27
C ILE A 368 5.44 8.06 -12.71
N HIS A 369 5.64 9.16 -13.43
CA HIS A 369 5.33 9.25 -14.84
C HIS A 369 6.61 9.20 -15.70
N PRO A 370 6.53 8.76 -16.97
CA PRO A 370 7.69 8.57 -17.83
C PRO A 370 8.67 9.75 -17.93
N ALA A 371 8.17 10.97 -18.07
CA ALA A 371 9.02 12.16 -18.15
C ALA A 371 9.76 12.52 -16.84
N TYR A 372 9.27 12.05 -15.68
CA TYR A 372 9.95 12.22 -14.40
C TYR A 372 11.06 11.19 -14.28
N VAL A 373 10.72 9.91 -14.49
CA VAL A 373 11.65 8.78 -14.37
C VAL A 373 12.80 8.89 -15.36
N PHE A 374 12.48 9.15 -16.63
CA PHE A 374 13.46 9.35 -17.69
C PHE A 374 13.71 10.85 -17.87
N TYR A 375 14.34 11.43 -16.85
CA TYR A 375 14.68 12.84 -16.77
C TYR A 375 15.51 13.31 -17.98
N ASN A 376 15.24 14.53 -18.46
CA ASN A 376 15.81 15.09 -19.70
C ASN A 376 15.62 14.15 -20.91
N ASP A 377 16.64 14.02 -21.76
CA ASP A 377 16.59 13.22 -22.99
C ASP A 377 16.93 11.74 -22.79
N THR A 378 17.03 11.26 -21.54
CA THR A 378 17.38 9.84 -21.28
C THR A 378 16.35 8.87 -21.87
N SER A 379 15.09 9.28 -22.00
CA SER A 379 14.06 8.48 -22.69
C SER A 379 14.40 8.16 -24.15
N LYS A 380 15.14 9.03 -24.83
CA LYS A 380 15.55 8.85 -26.24
C LYS A 380 16.70 7.85 -26.40
N LEU A 381 17.33 7.45 -25.29
CA LEU A 381 18.49 6.57 -25.22
C LEU A 381 18.13 5.14 -24.76
N ILE A 382 16.85 4.84 -24.50
CA ILE A 382 16.40 3.51 -24.06
C ILE A 382 16.73 2.44 -25.10
N GLU A 383 16.53 2.76 -26.39
CA GLU A 383 16.84 1.87 -27.50
C GLU A 383 17.40 2.64 -28.71
N PRO A 384 18.23 1.99 -29.56
CA PRO A 384 18.67 2.58 -30.82
C PRO A 384 17.48 3.03 -31.70
N GLY A 385 17.50 4.29 -32.13
CA GLY A 385 16.46 4.86 -33.00
C GLY A 385 15.34 5.61 -32.27
N PHE A 386 15.27 5.51 -30.95
CA PHE A 386 14.22 6.18 -30.15
C PHE A 386 14.33 7.71 -30.13
N SER A 387 15.44 8.27 -30.59
CA SER A 387 15.59 9.72 -30.81
C SER A 387 14.49 10.32 -31.69
N ARG A 388 13.89 9.52 -32.59
CA ARG A 388 12.80 9.93 -33.49
C ARG A 388 11.40 9.61 -32.98
N ASN A 389 11.26 8.82 -31.92
CA ASN A 389 9.95 8.41 -31.41
C ASN A 389 9.28 9.55 -30.64
N TYR A 390 7.96 9.66 -30.75
CA TYR A 390 7.20 10.67 -30.02
C TYR A 390 7.10 10.36 -28.54
N THR A 391 6.90 9.09 -28.19
CA THR A 391 6.76 8.62 -26.79
C THR A 391 7.67 7.42 -26.53
N PRO A 392 9.00 7.61 -26.49
CA PRO A 392 9.97 6.52 -26.40
C PRO A 392 9.69 5.56 -25.23
N VAL A 393 9.36 6.10 -24.06
CA VAL A 393 9.06 5.28 -22.87
C VAL A 393 7.77 4.48 -23.05
N SER A 394 6.69 5.08 -23.56
CA SER A 394 5.45 4.35 -23.85
C SER A 394 5.67 3.25 -24.88
N ASP A 395 6.49 3.49 -25.91
CA ASP A 395 6.80 2.49 -26.94
C ASP A 395 7.58 1.30 -26.37
N HIS A 396 8.53 1.58 -25.48
CA HIS A 396 9.27 0.56 -24.74
C HIS A 396 8.35 -0.26 -23.83
N LEU A 397 7.63 0.43 -22.93
CA LEU A 397 6.74 -0.18 -21.94
C LEU A 397 5.65 -1.02 -22.61
N ASN A 398 5.09 -0.53 -23.72
CA ASN A 398 4.13 -1.25 -24.55
C ASN A 398 4.67 -2.63 -24.92
N THR A 399 5.89 -2.70 -25.46
CA THR A 399 6.54 -3.95 -25.88
C THR A 399 6.90 -4.84 -24.70
N LEU A 400 7.51 -4.28 -23.65
CA LEU A 400 7.93 -5.00 -22.46
C LEU A 400 6.73 -5.68 -21.77
N ILE A 401 5.70 -4.89 -21.43
CA ILE A 401 4.53 -5.37 -20.71
C ILE A 401 3.72 -6.36 -21.56
N LYS A 402 3.66 -6.14 -22.87
CA LYS A 402 3.02 -7.08 -23.80
C LYS A 402 3.65 -8.45 -23.69
N ASN A 403 4.97 -8.52 -23.77
CA ASN A 403 5.72 -9.77 -23.76
C ASN A 403 5.67 -10.45 -22.40
N LEU A 404 5.78 -9.69 -21.30
CA LEU A 404 5.78 -10.24 -19.95
C LEU A 404 4.39 -10.70 -19.48
N LEU A 405 3.36 -9.87 -19.71
CA LEU A 405 2.05 -10.07 -19.07
C LEU A 405 0.97 -10.59 -20.02
N TYR A 406 1.10 -10.33 -21.33
CA TYR A 406 0.05 -10.60 -22.32
C TYR A 406 0.58 -11.25 -23.62
N PRO A 407 1.52 -12.21 -23.59
CA PRO A 407 2.23 -12.68 -24.80
C PRO A 407 1.30 -13.29 -25.85
N ASN A 408 0.19 -13.90 -25.41
CA ASN A 408 -0.77 -14.59 -26.29
C ASN A 408 -1.98 -13.74 -26.69
N GLU A 409 -2.08 -12.49 -26.21
CA GLU A 409 -3.20 -11.62 -26.56
C GLU A 409 -3.03 -11.04 -27.97
N GLU A 410 -4.12 -10.72 -28.65
CA GLU A 410 -4.04 -10.02 -29.93
C GLU A 410 -3.53 -8.58 -29.73
N GLN A 411 -2.73 -8.07 -30.67
CA GLN A 411 -2.02 -6.80 -30.51
C GLN A 411 -2.99 -5.62 -30.36
N SER A 412 -4.01 -5.51 -31.20
CA SER A 412 -4.97 -4.39 -31.16
C SER A 412 -5.74 -4.36 -29.84
N ARG A 413 -6.20 -5.51 -29.34
CA ARG A 413 -6.88 -5.60 -28.05
C ARG A 413 -5.99 -5.20 -26.88
N TYR A 414 -4.70 -5.55 -26.95
CA TYR A 414 -3.74 -5.13 -25.93
C TYR A 414 -3.51 -3.63 -25.95
N LEU A 415 -3.28 -3.05 -27.13
CA LEU A 415 -3.06 -1.61 -27.30
C LEU A 415 -4.26 -0.79 -26.83
N ASP A 416 -5.50 -1.26 -27.09
CA ASP A 416 -6.73 -0.62 -26.60
C ASP A 416 -6.70 -0.43 -25.08
N CYS A 417 -6.30 -1.45 -24.32
CA CYS A 417 -6.19 -1.36 -22.87
C CYS A 417 -4.98 -0.54 -22.40
N PHE A 418 -3.84 -0.66 -23.08
CA PHE A 418 -2.62 0.08 -22.76
C PHE A 418 -2.84 1.59 -22.91
N ASP A 419 -3.38 2.03 -24.04
CA ASP A 419 -3.63 3.44 -24.31
C ASP A 419 -4.78 3.99 -23.48
N LEU A 420 -5.82 3.19 -23.21
CA LEU A 420 -6.85 3.58 -22.26
C LEU A 420 -6.25 3.79 -20.86
N PHE A 421 -5.36 2.90 -20.40
CA PHE A 421 -4.68 3.08 -19.13
C PHE A 421 -3.85 4.37 -19.09
N GLU A 422 -2.99 4.62 -20.10
CA GLU A 422 -2.20 5.85 -20.16
C GLU A 422 -3.08 7.11 -20.20
N PHE A 423 -4.18 7.09 -20.96
CA PHE A 423 -5.17 8.16 -20.98
C PHE A 423 -5.79 8.39 -19.60
N LEU A 424 -6.14 7.33 -18.87
CA LEU A 424 -6.72 7.45 -17.54
C LEU A 424 -5.72 7.99 -16.52
N ILE A 425 -4.44 7.61 -16.59
CA ILE A 425 -3.37 8.20 -15.78
C ILE A 425 -3.21 9.69 -16.11
N SER A 426 -3.24 10.06 -17.40
CA SER A 426 -3.23 11.45 -17.86
C SER A 426 -4.36 12.26 -17.23
N LEU A 427 -5.59 11.72 -17.31
CA LEU A 427 -6.80 12.35 -16.76
C LEU A 427 -6.75 12.43 -15.24
N LYS A 428 -6.30 11.37 -14.57
CA LYS A 428 -6.16 11.32 -13.11
C LYS A 428 -5.12 12.32 -12.61
N GLY A 429 -4.01 12.51 -13.35
CA GLY A 429 -3.00 13.53 -13.07
C GLY A 429 -3.60 14.94 -12.93
N ILE A 430 -4.53 15.33 -13.81
CA ILE A 430 -5.24 16.62 -13.69
C ILE A 430 -6.09 16.69 -12.41
N GLN A 431 -6.67 15.57 -11.97
CA GLN A 431 -7.47 15.52 -10.74
C GLN A 431 -6.61 15.69 -9.48
N VAL A 432 -5.48 14.99 -9.40
CA VAL A 432 -4.69 14.88 -8.15
C VAL A 432 -3.45 15.77 -8.09
N CYS A 433 -2.93 16.23 -9.23
CA CYS A 433 -1.71 17.05 -9.30
C CYS A 433 -1.96 18.54 -9.58
N ASN A 434 -3.21 18.99 -9.77
CA ASN A 434 -3.58 20.39 -10.07
C ASN A 434 -2.71 21.01 -11.19
N ASP A 435 -3.02 20.69 -12.45
CA ASP A 435 -2.38 21.19 -13.70
C ASP A 435 -1.18 20.40 -14.24
N TYR A 436 -1.12 19.09 -14.00
CA TYR A 436 -0.16 18.21 -14.66
C TYR A 436 -0.85 17.01 -15.34
N ALA A 437 -0.76 16.92 -16.66
CA ALA A 437 -1.13 15.72 -17.42
C ALA A 437 0.09 15.11 -18.10
N TYR A 438 0.30 13.82 -17.87
CA TYR A 438 1.26 13.04 -18.66
C TYR A 438 0.61 12.60 -19.97
N PHE A 439 1.34 12.65 -21.07
CA PHE A 439 0.84 12.23 -22.38
C PHE A 439 1.69 11.09 -22.91
N GLY A 440 1.04 9.94 -23.12
CA GLY A 440 1.64 8.72 -23.65
C GLY A 440 1.27 8.49 -25.10
N SER A 441 1.38 7.25 -25.54
CA SER A 441 1.20 6.84 -26.93
C SER A 441 -0.21 7.07 -27.48
N PHE A 442 -1.22 7.14 -26.60
CA PHE A 442 -2.61 7.49 -26.95
C PHE A 442 -2.78 8.85 -27.63
N THR A 443 -1.81 9.77 -27.49
CA THR A 443 -1.86 11.11 -28.10
C THR A 443 -1.58 11.12 -29.59
N TRP A 444 -0.96 10.07 -30.11
CA TRP A 444 -0.54 10.01 -31.51
C TRP A 444 -0.89 8.68 -32.19
N ARG A 445 -1.22 7.64 -31.42
CA ARG A 445 -1.76 6.37 -31.93
C ARG A 445 -3.27 6.48 -32.14
N ASN A 446 -3.67 6.57 -33.41
CA ASN A 446 -5.07 6.74 -33.79
C ASN A 446 -5.90 5.44 -33.67
N ASP A 447 -5.24 4.28 -33.68
CA ASP A 447 -5.92 2.97 -33.74
C ASP A 447 -6.78 2.71 -32.50
N THR A 448 -6.37 3.21 -31.33
CA THR A 448 -7.03 3.02 -30.03
C THR A 448 -8.03 4.14 -29.69
N THR A 449 -8.04 5.23 -30.46
CA THR A 449 -8.89 6.40 -30.20
C THR A 449 -10.38 6.04 -30.11
N ARG A 450 -10.86 5.16 -30.98
CA ARG A 450 -12.26 4.71 -30.96
C ARG A 450 -12.59 3.99 -29.64
N PHE A 451 -11.69 3.18 -29.12
CA PHE A 451 -11.90 2.46 -27.86
C PHE A 451 -11.92 3.41 -26.66
N ILE A 452 -11.01 4.40 -26.63
CA ILE A 452 -10.98 5.45 -25.61
C ILE A 452 -12.28 6.27 -25.62
N ILE A 453 -12.73 6.74 -26.79
CA ILE A 453 -14.00 7.48 -26.94
C ILE A 453 -15.15 6.68 -26.36
N LYS A 454 -15.30 5.41 -26.77
CA LYS A 454 -16.38 4.54 -26.27
C LYS A 454 -16.30 4.35 -24.76
N SER A 455 -15.10 4.21 -24.20
CA SER A 455 -14.89 4.01 -22.77
C SER A 455 -15.28 5.24 -21.96
N ILE A 456 -14.92 6.46 -22.41
CA ILE A 456 -15.34 7.73 -21.79
C ILE A 456 -16.86 7.88 -21.84
N GLN A 457 -17.48 7.62 -22.99
CA GLN A 457 -18.94 7.72 -23.11
C GLN A 457 -19.66 6.69 -22.23
N SER A 458 -19.10 5.49 -22.10
CA SER A 458 -19.61 4.46 -21.19
C SER A 458 -19.46 4.87 -19.73
N ALA A 459 -18.38 5.57 -19.38
CA ALA A 459 -18.14 6.10 -18.04
C ALA A 459 -19.13 7.21 -17.67
N ALA A 460 -19.44 8.10 -18.62
CA ALA A 460 -20.46 9.14 -18.46
C ALA A 460 -21.85 8.58 -18.14
N LEU A 461 -22.15 7.38 -18.64
CA LEU A 461 -23.41 6.67 -18.41
C LEU A 461 -23.32 5.63 -17.29
N ARG A 462 -22.12 5.43 -16.72
CA ARG A 462 -21.79 4.37 -15.75
C ARG A 462 -22.24 2.99 -16.22
N GLN A 463 -22.00 2.68 -17.49
CA GLN A 463 -22.43 1.44 -18.16
C GLN A 463 -21.24 0.58 -18.58
N GLY A 464 -21.43 -0.73 -18.49
CA GLY A 464 -20.41 -1.70 -18.85
C GLY A 464 -19.19 -1.67 -17.92
N LYS A 465 -18.32 -2.66 -18.09
CA LYS A 465 -17.15 -2.86 -17.23
C LYS A 465 -16.26 -1.63 -17.14
N TYR A 466 -15.79 -1.12 -18.28
CA TYR A 466 -14.90 0.04 -18.31
C TYR A 466 -15.60 1.33 -17.87
N GLY A 467 -16.89 1.49 -18.14
CA GLY A 467 -17.61 2.70 -17.72
C GLY A 467 -17.71 2.81 -16.19
N ILE A 468 -18.03 1.69 -15.53
CA ILE A 468 -18.06 1.63 -14.06
C ILE A 468 -16.65 1.87 -13.50
N ALA A 469 -15.64 1.14 -14.00
CA ALA A 469 -14.24 1.29 -13.61
C ALA A 469 -13.74 2.74 -13.67
N ILE A 470 -13.95 3.42 -14.81
CA ILE A 470 -13.48 4.79 -15.03
C ILE A 470 -14.21 5.77 -14.10
N SER A 471 -15.52 5.60 -13.93
CA SER A 471 -16.29 6.43 -13.00
C SER A 471 -15.78 6.27 -11.56
N ASP A 472 -15.48 5.04 -11.13
CA ASP A 472 -14.98 4.76 -9.78
C ASP A 472 -13.55 5.25 -9.56
N LEU A 473 -12.67 5.11 -10.56
CA LEU A 473 -11.31 5.67 -10.52
C LEU A 473 -11.34 7.19 -10.32
N MET A 474 -12.34 7.87 -10.88
CA MET A 474 -12.49 9.32 -10.81
C MET A 474 -13.26 9.79 -9.58
N ASN A 475 -13.64 8.91 -8.64
CA ASN A 475 -14.50 9.22 -7.49
C ASN A 475 -15.89 9.70 -7.89
N GLY A 476 -16.48 9.02 -8.88
CA GLY A 476 -17.85 9.23 -9.33
C GLY A 476 -17.99 10.21 -10.48
N GLU A 477 -19.22 10.29 -10.98
CA GLU A 477 -19.58 11.01 -12.20
C GLU A 477 -19.32 12.52 -12.13
N ILE A 478 -19.60 13.16 -10.99
CA ILE A 478 -19.40 14.61 -10.80
C ILE A 478 -17.92 14.97 -10.95
N ASN A 479 -17.05 14.20 -10.29
CA ASN A 479 -15.62 14.42 -10.36
C ASN A 479 -15.08 14.11 -11.76
N LEU A 480 -15.54 13.06 -12.44
CA LEU A 480 -15.20 12.78 -13.84
C LEU A 480 -15.50 13.98 -14.75
N ILE A 481 -16.68 14.60 -14.63
CA ILE A 481 -17.07 15.77 -15.44
C ILE A 481 -16.15 16.97 -15.16
N ASN A 482 -15.88 17.24 -13.89
CA ASN A 482 -15.04 18.37 -13.49
C ASN A 482 -13.60 18.18 -13.96
N THR A 483 -13.04 16.98 -13.78
CA THR A 483 -11.70 16.62 -14.26
C THR A 483 -11.62 16.72 -15.78
N ALA A 484 -12.63 16.24 -16.52
CA ALA A 484 -12.65 16.32 -17.98
C ALA A 484 -12.62 17.76 -18.51
N LYS A 485 -13.34 18.70 -17.84
CA LYS A 485 -13.28 20.12 -18.21
C LYS A 485 -11.88 20.70 -18.01
N LYS A 486 -11.29 20.46 -16.83
CA LYS A 486 -9.92 20.90 -16.54
C LYS A 486 -8.91 20.29 -17.52
N TYR A 487 -9.11 19.01 -17.88
CA TYR A 487 -8.26 18.32 -18.84
C TYR A 487 -8.32 18.96 -20.22
N ASP A 488 -9.53 19.26 -20.72
CA ASP A 488 -9.70 19.91 -22.02
C ASP A 488 -9.08 21.31 -22.01
N GLU A 489 -9.30 22.11 -20.95
CA GLU A 489 -8.68 23.44 -20.79
C GLU A 489 -7.14 23.37 -20.75
N PHE A 490 -6.59 22.32 -20.13
CA PHE A 490 -5.15 22.08 -20.09
C PHE A 490 -4.62 21.65 -21.46
N ALA A 491 -5.31 20.71 -22.13
CA ALA A 491 -4.96 20.20 -23.45
C ALA A 491 -5.00 21.30 -24.54
N GLU A 492 -5.91 22.28 -24.43
CA GLU A 492 -5.97 23.44 -25.35
C GLU A 492 -4.78 24.39 -25.20
N LYS A 493 -4.27 24.58 -23.98
CA LYS A 493 -3.16 25.49 -23.69
C LYS A 493 -1.82 24.95 -24.17
N ILE A 494 -1.68 23.63 -24.24
CA ILE A 494 -0.42 22.98 -24.58
C ILE A 494 -0.44 22.58 -26.06
N ARG A 495 0.37 23.27 -26.87
CA ARG A 495 0.80 22.73 -28.16
C ARG A 495 1.98 21.81 -27.93
N TRP A 496 1.80 20.52 -28.19
CA TRP A 496 2.92 19.58 -28.24
C TRP A 496 3.78 19.86 -29.48
N ASP A 497 5.08 19.54 -29.37
CA ASP A 497 6.00 19.58 -30.49
C ASP A 497 5.44 18.78 -31.69
N PHE A 498 5.72 19.27 -32.90
CA PHE A 498 5.29 18.68 -34.17
C PHE A 498 3.77 18.73 -34.47
N GLY A 499 3.02 19.64 -33.83
CA GLY A 499 1.65 19.99 -34.27
C GLY A 499 0.57 18.96 -33.94
N ARG A 500 0.81 18.11 -32.93
CA ARG A 500 -0.19 17.15 -32.41
C ARG A 500 -0.87 17.72 -31.17
N SER A 501 -2.16 17.43 -31.00
CA SER A 501 -2.95 17.92 -29.87
C SER A 501 -3.40 16.75 -29.00
N ALA A 502 -3.23 16.90 -27.68
CA ALA A 502 -3.91 16.03 -26.73
C ALA A 502 -5.44 16.07 -26.96
N PRO A 503 -6.19 15.01 -26.57
CA PRO A 503 -7.65 15.04 -26.65
C PRO A 503 -8.21 16.19 -25.81
N ASN A 504 -8.74 17.23 -26.46
CA ASN A 504 -9.35 18.39 -25.81
C ASN A 504 -10.89 18.38 -25.93
N TYR A 505 -11.47 17.19 -25.94
CA TYR A 505 -12.89 16.96 -26.20
C TYR A 505 -13.53 15.97 -25.22
N VAL A 506 -12.86 15.67 -24.10
CA VAL A 506 -13.31 14.68 -23.11
C VAL A 506 -14.62 15.14 -22.47
N SER A 507 -14.72 16.42 -22.09
CA SER A 507 -15.92 17.00 -21.49
C SER A 507 -17.12 17.00 -22.46
N LEU A 508 -16.86 17.27 -23.75
CA LEU A 508 -17.87 17.22 -24.80
C LEU A 508 -18.37 15.78 -25.02
N LEU A 509 -17.48 14.78 -25.01
CA LEU A 509 -17.90 13.38 -25.12
C LEU A 509 -18.83 12.95 -23.99
N ILE A 510 -18.52 13.38 -22.76
CA ILE A 510 -19.36 13.12 -21.59
C ILE A 510 -20.73 13.79 -21.75
N GLN A 511 -20.77 15.06 -22.18
CA GLN A 511 -22.02 15.77 -22.45
C GLN A 511 -22.86 15.06 -23.51
N LEU A 512 -22.27 14.73 -24.67
CA LEU A 512 -22.98 14.08 -25.77
C LEU A 512 -23.52 12.70 -25.36
N ALA A 513 -22.76 11.92 -24.60
CA ALA A 513 -23.21 10.63 -24.09
C ALA A 513 -24.48 10.79 -23.23
N LYS A 514 -24.50 11.77 -22.32
CA LYS A 514 -25.67 12.08 -21.48
C LYS A 514 -26.88 12.57 -22.25
N GLU A 515 -26.66 13.25 -23.38
CA GLU A 515 -27.72 13.62 -24.33
C GLU A 515 -28.20 12.43 -25.19
N GLY A 516 -27.69 11.21 -24.98
CA GLY A 516 -28.02 10.02 -25.75
C GLY A 516 -27.34 9.93 -27.12
N LYS A 517 -26.35 10.80 -27.40
CA LYS A 517 -25.61 10.84 -28.67
C LYS A 517 -24.32 10.02 -28.56
N LYS A 518 -24.22 8.96 -29.36
CA LYS A 518 -22.99 8.14 -29.47
C LYS A 518 -22.04 8.75 -30.49
N VAL A 519 -20.74 8.75 -30.18
CA VAL A 519 -19.66 9.24 -31.05
C VAL A 519 -18.68 8.09 -31.24
N SER A 520 -18.28 7.82 -32.47
CA SER A 520 -17.45 6.66 -32.82
C SER A 520 -16.08 7.01 -33.37
N SER A 521 -15.82 8.31 -33.60
CA SER A 521 -14.54 8.84 -34.08
C SER A 521 -14.40 10.33 -33.78
N TYR A 522 -13.16 10.82 -33.77
CA TYR A 522 -12.87 12.25 -33.67
C TYR A 522 -13.47 13.07 -34.83
N ARG A 523 -13.48 12.51 -36.06
CA ARG A 523 -14.09 13.15 -37.23
C ARG A 523 -15.59 13.39 -37.06
N GLU A 524 -16.29 12.45 -36.44
CA GLU A 524 -17.71 12.58 -36.11
C GLU A 524 -17.94 13.68 -35.07
N LEU A 525 -17.04 13.80 -34.10
CA LEU A 525 -17.07 14.86 -33.10
C LEU A 525 -16.90 16.26 -33.73
N ILE A 526 -15.94 16.43 -34.65
CA ILE A 526 -15.74 17.69 -35.39
C ILE A 526 -17.01 18.05 -36.18
N ASN A 527 -17.60 17.09 -36.91
CA ASN A 527 -18.84 17.34 -37.66
C ASN A 527 -20.02 17.79 -36.78
N ILE A 528 -20.05 17.39 -35.50
CA ILE A 528 -21.07 17.82 -34.54
C ILE A 528 -20.82 19.27 -34.09
N LEU A 529 -19.55 19.66 -33.95
CA LEU A 529 -19.14 21.03 -33.59
C LEU A 529 -19.40 22.01 -34.73
N ASP A 530 -19.02 21.66 -35.96
CA ASP A 530 -19.20 22.48 -37.15
C ASP A 530 -20.68 22.70 -37.53
N ARG A 531 -21.59 21.85 -37.04
CA ARG A 531 -23.06 22.02 -37.21
C ARG A 531 -23.70 22.91 -36.14
N LYS A 532 -22.95 23.26 -35.08
CA LYS A 532 -23.40 24.15 -33.99
C LYS A 532 -22.86 25.58 -34.11
N SER A 533 -21.78 25.79 -34.88
CA SER A 533 -21.27 27.09 -35.35
C SER A 533 -22.04 27.59 -36.56
#